data_AF-M0J7E9-F1
#
_entry.id   AF-M0J7E9-F1
#
_cell.length_a   1.000
_cell.length_b   1.000
_cell.length_c   1.000
_cell.angle_alpha   90.00
_cell.angle_beta   90.00
_cell.angle_gamma   90.00
#
_symmetry.space_group_name_H-M   'P 1'
#
loop_
_entity.id
_entity.type
_entity.pdbx_description
1 polymer ?
#
loop_
_entity_poly.entity_id
_entity_poly.type
_entity_poly.pdbx_seq_one_letter_code
_entity_poly.pdbx_strand_id
1 'polypeptide(L)'
;MISVNFRTLGIVVVAALVVVAVAAGGLWAFGRLSFLDSYGSQYDYSVRVSADEPVSNVTVLVPLPVSDGSSAVGDAVESRDYLLPAGWEYDVAETEYGPMLRLRADEIPADPTYYRAVVENDRLVRWEPIPASEYSRNDSDTLRVEHDAIDLSADVRVNQSIDTLAPEGTEPLFEPRENARLVPCDWPSEGDDARCYDYESMLFVQYDGPATTNVSVSVELRGANSWWVGGWNYNEYVDHVAAYDLPADRQGWVAADGELRTGVGNYPRNPPQ
;
A
#
# COMPACT_ATOMS: atom_id res chain seq x y z
N MET A 1 -49.78 7.08 -51.59
CA MET A 1 -48.36 7.28 -51.91
C MET A 1 -47.89 8.48 -51.09
N ILE A 2 -47.20 8.26 -49.96
CA ILE A 2 -46.79 9.34 -49.06
C ILE A 2 -45.58 10.02 -49.71
N SER A 3 -45.77 11.26 -50.17
CA SER A 3 -44.70 12.12 -50.67
C SER A 3 -43.87 12.60 -49.48
N VAL A 4 -42.75 11.92 -49.20
CA VAL A 4 -41.78 12.40 -48.21
C VAL A 4 -41.07 13.63 -48.77
N ASN A 5 -41.23 14.78 -48.13
CA ASN A 5 -40.56 16.01 -48.50
C ASN A 5 -39.07 15.91 -48.11
N PHE A 6 -38.20 15.69 -49.10
CA PHE A 6 -36.75 15.50 -48.91
C PHE A 6 -36.08 16.65 -48.14
N ARG A 7 -36.62 17.88 -48.20
CA ARG A 7 -36.11 19.01 -47.40
C ARG A 7 -36.44 18.87 -45.92
N THR A 8 -37.66 18.47 -45.60
CA THR A 8 -38.08 18.20 -44.22
C THR A 8 -37.32 17.02 -43.64
N LEU A 9 -37.11 15.96 -44.43
CA LEU A 9 -36.29 14.82 -44.04
C LEU A 9 -34.84 15.24 -43.74
N GLY A 10 -34.24 16.09 -44.61
CA GLY A 10 -32.89 16.62 -44.39
C GLY A 10 -32.76 17.43 -43.10
N ILE A 11 -33.74 18.29 -42.79
CA ILE A 11 -33.75 19.07 -41.55
C ILE A 11 -33.85 18.17 -40.31
N VAL A 12 -34.71 17.14 -40.35
CA VAL A 12 -34.86 16.19 -39.24
C VAL A 12 -33.57 15.41 -39.01
N VAL A 13 -32.91 14.95 -40.08
CA VAL A 13 -31.62 14.25 -39.98
C VAL A 13 -30.55 15.15 -39.39
N VAL A 14 -30.43 16.40 -39.85
CA VAL A 14 -29.46 17.36 -39.31
C VAL A 14 -29.76 17.65 -37.84
N ALA A 15 -31.02 17.88 -37.47
CA ALA A 15 -31.41 18.11 -36.08
C ALA A 15 -31.07 16.90 -35.19
N ALA A 16 -31.34 15.68 -35.65
CA ALA A 16 -30.98 14.45 -34.94
C ALA A 16 -29.46 14.32 -34.76
N LEU A 17 -28.67 14.61 -35.80
CA LEU A 17 -27.21 14.58 -35.72
C LEU A 17 -26.67 15.61 -34.73
N VAL A 18 -27.25 16.81 -34.68
CA VAL A 18 -26.88 17.84 -33.69
C VAL A 18 -27.17 17.36 -32.28
N VAL A 19 -28.35 16.78 -32.03
CA VAL A 19 -28.70 16.23 -30.71
C VAL A 19 -27.72 15.12 -30.30
N VAL A 20 -27.38 14.21 -31.22
CA VAL A 20 -26.40 13.15 -30.96
C VAL A 20 -25.01 13.72 -30.67
N ALA A 21 -24.56 14.72 -31.44
CA ALA A 21 -23.26 15.36 -31.24
C ALA A 21 -23.19 16.09 -29.88
N VAL A 22 -24.25 16.81 -29.50
CA VAL A 22 -24.34 17.49 -28.20
C VAL A 22 -24.37 16.47 -27.06
N ALA A 23 -25.14 15.39 -27.18
CA ALA A 23 -25.19 14.33 -26.17
C ALA A 23 -23.83 13.63 -26.02
N ALA A 24 -23.18 13.27 -27.13
CA ALA A 24 -21.86 12.65 -27.13
C ALA A 24 -20.79 13.59 -26.55
N GLY A 25 -20.81 14.87 -26.94
CA GLY A 25 -19.91 15.88 -26.40
C GLY A 25 -20.12 16.12 -24.90
N GLY A 26 -21.37 16.15 -24.46
CA GLY A 26 -21.73 16.28 -23.04
C GLY A 26 -21.25 15.08 -22.21
N LEU A 27 -21.46 13.85 -22.70
CA LEU A 27 -20.98 12.63 -22.04
C LEU A 27 -19.46 12.58 -21.97
N TRP A 28 -18.77 12.95 -23.05
CA TRP A 28 -17.31 13.01 -23.08
C TRP A 28 -16.77 14.05 -22.09
N ALA A 29 -17.35 15.27 -22.09
CA ALA A 29 -16.95 16.33 -21.18
C ALA A 29 -17.20 15.96 -19.72
N PHE A 30 -18.35 15.37 -19.41
CA PHE A 30 -18.65 14.86 -18.07
C PHE A 30 -17.64 13.80 -17.64
N GLY A 31 -17.37 12.80 -18.49
CA GLY A 31 -16.38 11.76 -18.21
C GLY A 31 -14.98 12.33 -17.96
N ARG A 32 -14.54 13.32 -18.75
CA ARG A 32 -13.24 13.97 -18.55
C ARG A 32 -13.18 14.82 -17.28
N LEU A 33 -14.25 15.53 -16.94
CA LEU A 33 -14.32 16.30 -15.70
C LEU A 33 -14.29 15.36 -14.49
N SER A 34 -15.11 14.30 -14.49
CA SER A 34 -15.09 13.30 -13.42
C SER A 34 -13.72 12.64 -13.27
N PHE A 35 -13.06 12.30 -14.37
CA PHE A 35 -11.70 11.77 -14.35
C PHE A 35 -10.73 12.71 -13.63
N LEU A 36 -10.68 13.99 -14.03
CA LEU A 36 -9.72 14.94 -13.47
C LEU A 36 -10.02 15.32 -12.02
N ASP A 37 -11.29 15.45 -11.65
CA ASP A 37 -11.71 15.87 -10.30
C ASP A 37 -11.53 14.76 -9.25
N SER A 38 -11.61 13.49 -9.69
CA SER A 38 -11.43 12.33 -8.82
C SER A 38 -10.04 11.70 -8.88
N TYR A 39 -9.15 12.19 -9.76
CA TYR A 39 -7.81 11.63 -9.90
C TYR A 39 -7.00 11.91 -8.65
N GLY A 40 -6.52 10.85 -8.00
CA GLY A 40 -5.69 10.93 -6.82
C GLY A 40 -4.57 9.92 -6.88
N SER A 41 -3.40 10.34 -6.39
CA SER A 41 -2.19 9.55 -6.38
C SER A 41 -1.61 9.52 -4.97
N GLN A 42 -1.22 8.34 -4.52
CA GLN A 42 -0.70 8.15 -3.18
C GLN A 42 0.32 7.01 -3.09
N TYR A 43 1.22 7.16 -2.13
CA TYR A 43 2.06 6.10 -1.61
C TYR A 43 1.52 5.62 -0.28
N ASP A 44 1.41 4.31 -0.14
CA ASP A 44 1.08 3.63 1.10
C ASP A 44 2.28 2.77 1.48
N TYR A 45 2.89 3.06 2.62
CA TYR A 45 4.01 2.28 3.16
C TYR A 45 3.56 1.60 4.44
N SER A 46 3.83 0.30 4.57
CA SER A 46 3.49 -0.46 5.76
C SER A 46 4.63 -1.36 6.20
N VAL A 47 4.81 -1.50 7.51
CA VAL A 47 5.76 -2.44 8.12
C VAL A 47 4.99 -3.34 9.05
N ARG A 48 5.28 -4.64 8.99
CA ARG A 48 4.76 -5.68 9.88
C ARG A 48 5.89 -6.46 10.53
N VAL A 49 5.91 -6.55 11.86
CA VAL A 49 6.83 -7.44 12.61
C VAL A 49 6.03 -8.31 13.57
N SER A 50 6.18 -9.62 13.51
CA SER A 50 5.47 -10.57 14.39
C SER A 50 6.40 -11.64 14.94
N ALA A 51 6.12 -12.12 16.15
CA ALA A 51 6.80 -13.25 16.78
C ALA A 51 5.78 -14.31 17.24
N ASP A 52 6.16 -15.59 17.22
CA ASP A 52 5.32 -16.70 17.70
C ASP A 52 5.44 -16.95 19.21
N GLU A 53 6.44 -16.37 19.85
CA GLU A 53 6.68 -16.38 21.30
C GLU A 53 7.03 -14.96 21.78
N PRO A 54 6.80 -14.62 23.07
CA PRO A 54 7.05 -13.28 23.56
C PRO A 54 8.54 -12.91 23.43
N VAL A 55 8.81 -11.76 22.83
CA VAL A 55 10.17 -11.22 22.66
C VAL A 55 10.28 -9.83 23.25
N SER A 56 11.48 -9.47 23.69
CA SER A 56 11.77 -8.18 24.33
C SER A 56 13.02 -7.53 23.73
N ASN A 57 13.24 -6.24 24.02
CA ASN A 57 14.37 -5.47 23.48
C ASN A 57 14.48 -5.57 21.95
N VAL A 58 13.33 -5.45 21.28
CA VAL A 58 13.25 -5.66 19.84
C VAL A 58 13.84 -4.45 19.13
N THR A 59 14.75 -4.71 18.19
CA THR A 59 15.26 -3.73 17.24
C THR A 59 15.15 -4.31 15.84
N VAL A 60 14.39 -3.66 14.97
CA VAL A 60 14.25 -4.04 13.56
C VAL A 60 14.63 -2.85 12.69
N LEU A 61 15.41 -3.07 11.64
CA LEU A 61 15.61 -2.08 10.58
C LEU A 61 15.07 -2.64 9.27
N VAL A 62 14.19 -1.86 8.64
CA VAL A 62 13.58 -2.19 7.34
C VAL A 62 13.88 -1.08 6.32
N PRO A 63 14.03 -1.39 5.03
CA PRO A 63 14.33 -0.40 4.00
C PRO A 63 13.25 0.68 3.91
N LEU A 64 13.67 1.94 3.81
CA LEU A 64 12.79 3.01 3.38
C LEU A 64 12.81 3.11 1.87
N PRO A 65 11.66 3.44 1.24
CA PRO A 65 11.62 3.58 -0.20
C PRO A 65 12.27 4.90 -0.60
N VAL A 66 13.18 4.85 -1.56
CA VAL A 66 13.98 5.99 -1.98
C VAL A 66 13.73 6.33 -3.44
N SER A 67 13.58 7.63 -3.73
CA SER A 67 13.62 8.19 -5.09
C SER A 67 14.57 9.39 -5.09
N ASP A 68 15.43 9.47 -6.11
CA ASP A 68 16.47 10.50 -6.23
C ASP A 68 17.36 10.67 -4.97
N GLY A 69 17.58 9.58 -4.22
CA GLY A 69 18.39 9.58 -3.00
C GLY A 69 17.70 10.18 -1.78
N SER A 70 16.39 10.41 -1.83
CA SER A 70 15.56 10.90 -0.71
C SER A 70 14.34 10.01 -0.48
N SER A 71 13.79 10.01 0.74
CA SER A 71 12.58 9.25 1.07
C SER A 71 11.47 10.17 1.56
N ALA A 72 10.55 10.54 0.66
CA ALA A 72 9.35 11.31 1.06
C ALA A 72 8.45 10.54 2.04
N VAL A 73 8.52 9.20 2.02
CA VAL A 73 7.86 8.33 2.99
C VAL A 73 8.58 8.43 4.35
N GLY A 74 9.91 8.43 4.38
CA GLY A 74 10.70 8.68 5.58
C GLY A 74 10.31 9.98 6.28
N ASP A 75 10.23 11.08 5.53
CA ASP A 75 9.80 12.39 6.05
C ASP A 75 8.38 12.34 6.64
N ALA A 76 7.47 11.60 6.01
CA ALA A 76 6.11 11.43 6.49
C ALA A 76 6.03 10.60 7.77
N VAL A 77 6.84 9.55 7.90
CA VAL A 77 6.96 8.73 9.10
C VAL A 77 7.48 9.56 10.27
N GLU A 78 8.55 10.34 10.09
CA GLU A 78 9.10 11.22 11.13
C GLU A 78 8.07 12.24 11.69
N SER A 79 7.04 12.58 10.91
CA SER A 79 6.02 13.56 11.32
C SER A 79 4.87 13.01 12.18
N ARG A 80 4.77 11.67 12.37
CA ARG A 80 3.59 10.99 12.97
C ARG A 80 3.83 10.37 14.37
N ASP A 81 4.27 11.17 15.34
CA ASP A 81 4.57 10.72 16.73
C ASP A 81 3.42 9.99 17.48
N TYR A 82 2.17 10.11 17.04
CA TYR A 82 0.97 9.77 17.84
C TYR A 82 0.36 8.38 17.58
N LEU A 83 0.98 7.53 16.75
CA LEU A 83 0.45 6.20 16.39
C LEU A 83 1.16 5.03 17.08
N LEU A 84 2.14 5.28 17.94
CA LEU A 84 2.88 4.21 18.60
C LEU A 84 2.25 3.75 19.93
N PRO A 85 2.24 2.43 20.20
CA PRO A 85 2.05 1.91 21.55
C PRO A 85 3.09 2.48 22.53
N ALA A 86 2.77 2.46 23.83
CA ALA A 86 3.72 2.89 24.86
C ALA A 86 4.95 1.95 24.91
N GLY A 87 6.15 2.51 25.00
CA GLY A 87 7.42 1.75 25.01
C GLY A 87 8.02 1.49 23.63
N TRP A 88 7.51 2.19 22.60
CA TRP A 88 7.93 2.02 21.22
C TRP A 88 8.51 3.31 20.68
N GLU A 89 9.56 3.18 19.88
CA GLU A 89 10.25 4.29 19.26
C GLU A 89 10.54 3.93 17.80
N TYR A 90 10.46 4.91 16.91
CA TYR A 90 10.99 4.77 15.56
C TYR A 90 11.84 5.98 15.20
N ASP A 91 12.81 5.75 14.33
CA ASP A 91 13.63 6.81 13.74
C ASP A 91 14.21 6.36 12.40
N VAL A 92 14.64 7.31 11.58
CA VAL A 92 15.37 6.98 10.34
C VAL A 92 16.85 6.80 10.67
N ALA A 93 17.40 5.67 10.28
CA ALA A 93 18.81 5.32 10.46
C ALA A 93 19.51 5.16 9.11
N GLU A 94 20.64 5.85 8.95
CA GLU A 94 21.53 5.64 7.81
C GLU A 94 22.38 4.39 8.02
N THR A 95 22.37 3.47 7.06
CA THR A 95 23.07 2.18 7.12
C THR A 95 23.95 1.96 5.89
N GLU A 96 24.74 0.89 5.87
CA GLU A 96 25.50 0.51 4.67
C GLU A 96 24.62 0.09 3.49
N TYR A 97 23.34 -0.19 3.75
CA TYR A 97 22.33 -0.59 2.78
C TYR A 97 21.36 0.55 2.41
N GLY A 98 21.67 1.78 2.84
CA GLY A 98 20.83 2.97 2.62
C GLY A 98 20.00 3.38 3.85
N PRO A 99 19.10 4.35 3.69
CA PRO A 99 18.22 4.80 4.76
C PRO A 99 17.22 3.71 5.11
N MET A 100 17.11 3.40 6.40
CA MET A 100 16.21 2.40 6.92
C MET A 100 15.37 2.98 8.05
N LEU A 101 14.14 2.52 8.15
CA LEU A 101 13.31 2.77 9.32
C LEU A 101 13.75 1.83 10.43
N ARG A 102 14.21 2.40 11.53
CA ARG A 102 14.55 1.66 12.74
C ARG A 102 13.36 1.67 13.68
N LEU A 103 12.87 0.49 14.01
CA LEU A 103 11.81 0.24 14.97
C LEU A 103 12.42 -0.34 16.24
N ARG A 104 12.04 0.22 17.40
CA ARG A 104 12.38 -0.31 18.71
C ARG A 104 11.12 -0.52 19.53
N ALA A 105 11.05 -1.66 20.20
CA ALA A 105 9.97 -1.97 21.12
C ALA A 105 10.53 -2.70 22.35
N ASP A 106 10.03 -2.33 23.52
CA ASP A 106 10.39 -2.99 24.77
C ASP A 106 9.96 -4.47 24.76
N GLU A 107 8.77 -4.76 24.20
CA GLU A 107 8.17 -6.10 24.15
C GLU A 107 7.23 -6.24 22.94
N ILE A 108 7.27 -7.41 22.29
CA ILE A 108 6.21 -7.90 21.39
C ILE A 108 5.56 -9.10 22.07
N PRO A 109 4.30 -8.99 22.51
CA PRO A 109 3.59 -10.11 23.13
C PRO A 109 3.23 -11.17 22.08
N ALA A 110 3.29 -12.44 22.46
CA ALA A 110 2.79 -13.54 21.62
C ALA A 110 1.32 -13.86 21.84
N ASP A 111 0.75 -13.42 22.96
CA ASP A 111 -0.66 -13.64 23.24
C ASP A 111 -1.51 -12.70 22.37
N PRO A 112 -2.62 -13.19 21.78
CA PRO A 112 -3.53 -12.34 21.04
C PRO A 112 -4.09 -11.25 21.94
N THR A 113 -4.07 -10.01 21.46
CA THR A 113 -4.77 -8.91 22.12
C THR A 113 -6.23 -8.85 21.67
N TYR A 114 -7.07 -8.38 22.57
CA TYR A 114 -8.51 -8.31 22.34
C TYR A 114 -8.95 -6.87 22.54
N TYR A 115 -9.77 -6.38 21.61
CA TYR A 115 -10.30 -5.03 21.64
C TYR A 115 -11.82 -5.02 21.48
N ARG A 116 -12.43 -3.93 21.93
CA ARG A 116 -13.83 -3.60 21.70
C ARG A 116 -13.95 -2.23 21.02
N ALA A 117 -14.84 -2.15 20.04
CA ALA A 117 -15.18 -0.91 19.37
C ALA A 117 -15.89 0.04 20.35
N VAL A 118 -15.34 1.23 20.57
CA VAL A 118 -16.02 2.32 21.26
C VAL A 118 -16.70 3.17 20.21
N VAL A 119 -18.02 3.04 20.11
CA VAL A 119 -18.84 3.77 19.14
C VAL A 119 -19.52 4.96 19.84
N GLU A 120 -19.28 6.17 19.36
CA GLU A 120 -20.00 7.37 19.79
C GLU A 120 -20.69 8.01 18.58
N ASN A 121 -21.98 8.31 18.68
CA ASN A 121 -22.79 8.87 17.59
C ASN A 121 -22.70 8.07 16.28
N ASP A 122 -22.82 6.73 16.37
CA ASP A 122 -22.74 5.80 15.23
C ASP A 122 -21.40 5.86 14.46
N ARG A 123 -20.33 6.32 15.12
CA ARG A 123 -18.97 6.31 14.58
C ARG A 123 -18.03 5.59 15.53
N LEU A 124 -17.20 4.72 14.98
CA LEU A 124 -16.06 4.17 15.70
C LEU A 124 -15.15 5.34 16.11
N VAL A 125 -14.99 5.54 17.41
CA VAL A 125 -14.12 6.57 17.97
C VAL A 125 -12.75 5.99 18.28
N ARG A 126 -12.70 4.79 18.87
CA ARG A 126 -11.45 4.09 19.21
C ARG A 126 -11.69 2.61 19.49
N TRP A 127 -10.60 1.87 19.57
CA TRP A 127 -10.57 0.50 20.09
C TRP A 127 -10.11 0.53 21.55
N GLU A 128 -10.86 -0.13 22.44
CA GLU A 128 -10.51 -0.26 23.85
C GLU A 128 -10.03 -1.69 24.15
N PRO A 129 -8.89 -1.89 24.85
CA PRO A 129 -8.41 -3.21 25.24
C PRO A 129 -9.41 -3.92 26.17
N ILE A 130 -9.66 -5.20 25.93
CA ILE A 130 -10.50 -6.06 26.76
C ILE A 130 -9.74 -7.33 27.15
N PRO A 131 -10.05 -7.95 28.30
CA PRO A 131 -9.49 -9.25 28.64
C PRO A 131 -10.01 -10.33 27.68
N ALA A 132 -9.22 -11.39 27.45
CA ALA A 132 -9.57 -12.52 26.58
C ALA A 132 -10.94 -13.15 26.91
N SER A 133 -11.36 -13.11 28.17
CA SER A 133 -12.66 -13.61 28.63
C SER A 133 -13.86 -12.82 28.12
N GLU A 134 -13.67 -11.57 27.71
CA GLU A 134 -14.72 -10.71 27.15
C GLU A 134 -14.82 -10.81 25.63
N TYR A 135 -13.83 -11.41 24.96
CA TYR A 135 -13.88 -11.60 23.52
C TYR A 135 -14.88 -12.67 23.10
N SER A 136 -15.64 -12.38 22.06
CA SER A 136 -16.54 -13.32 21.42
C SER A 136 -16.34 -13.29 19.91
N ARG A 137 -15.96 -14.42 19.31
CA ARG A 137 -15.78 -14.56 17.85
C ARG A 137 -17.04 -14.15 17.04
N ASN A 138 -18.22 -14.24 17.64
CA ASN A 138 -19.48 -13.92 16.98
C ASN A 138 -19.97 -12.49 17.25
N ASP A 139 -19.21 -11.70 18.00
CA ASP A 139 -19.52 -10.31 18.29
C ASP A 139 -18.72 -9.38 17.37
N SER A 140 -19.42 -8.67 16.48
CA SER A 140 -18.80 -7.72 15.54
C SER A 140 -18.17 -6.51 16.22
N ASP A 141 -18.51 -6.26 17.48
CA ASP A 141 -17.98 -5.14 18.25
C ASP A 141 -16.69 -5.51 18.98
N THR A 142 -16.26 -6.79 18.91
CA THR A 142 -14.98 -7.24 19.47
C THR A 142 -14.03 -7.75 18.40
N LEU A 143 -12.75 -7.42 18.53
CA LEU A 143 -11.69 -7.79 17.62
C LEU A 143 -10.67 -8.64 18.37
N ARG A 144 -10.32 -9.80 17.83
CA ARG A 144 -9.11 -10.54 18.24
C ARG A 144 -8.00 -10.21 17.24
N VAL A 145 -6.92 -9.65 17.74
CA VAL A 145 -5.70 -9.43 17.00
C VAL A 145 -4.80 -10.63 17.31
N GLU A 146 -4.56 -11.49 16.32
CA GLU A 146 -3.96 -12.81 16.56
C GLU A 146 -2.53 -12.73 17.10
N HIS A 147 -1.82 -11.65 16.77
CA HIS A 147 -0.49 -11.30 17.24
C HIS A 147 -0.42 -9.77 17.18
N ASP A 148 0.16 -9.11 18.19
CA ASP A 148 0.53 -7.70 18.04
C ASP A 148 1.66 -7.63 17.02
N ALA A 149 1.31 -7.74 15.75
CA ALA A 149 2.21 -7.46 14.68
C ALA A 149 2.41 -5.95 14.69
N ILE A 150 3.65 -5.49 14.79
CA ILE A 150 3.98 -4.06 14.68
C ILE A 150 3.46 -3.59 13.33
N ASP A 151 2.33 -2.89 13.26
CA ASP A 151 1.79 -2.36 12.00
C ASP A 151 2.00 -0.85 11.98
N LEU A 152 3.07 -0.41 11.32
CA LEU A 152 3.31 1.01 11.07
C LEU A 152 2.87 1.29 9.64
N SER A 153 1.97 2.26 9.45
CA SER A 153 1.57 2.73 8.13
C SER A 153 1.77 4.23 7.94
N ALA A 154 2.22 4.61 6.75
CA ALA A 154 2.39 5.98 6.32
C ALA A 154 1.79 6.18 4.92
N ASP A 155 0.82 7.10 4.84
CA ASP A 155 0.19 7.51 3.59
C ASP A 155 0.74 8.87 3.15
N VAL A 156 1.23 8.95 1.92
CA VAL A 156 1.76 10.17 1.31
C VAL A 156 0.98 10.46 0.04
N ARG A 157 0.16 11.53 0.05
CA ARG A 157 -0.54 11.99 -1.15
C ARG A 157 0.39 12.86 -2.01
N VAL A 158 0.35 12.64 -3.31
CA VAL A 158 1.13 13.40 -4.28
C VAL A 158 0.22 14.06 -5.31
N ASN A 159 0.64 15.23 -5.80
CA ASN A 159 -0.13 16.04 -6.75
C ASN A 159 0.22 15.74 -8.23
N GLN A 160 0.92 14.65 -8.48
CA GLN A 160 1.35 14.18 -9.80
C GLN A 160 0.97 12.70 -9.96
N SER A 161 0.89 12.24 -11.20
CA SER A 161 0.70 10.81 -11.47
C SER A 161 1.96 10.02 -11.15
N ILE A 162 1.76 8.86 -10.52
CA ILE A 162 2.81 7.88 -10.23
C ILE A 162 3.02 7.00 -11.47
N ASP A 163 4.26 6.81 -11.91
CA ASP A 163 4.63 5.84 -12.94
C ASP A 163 4.56 4.41 -12.39
N THR A 164 3.37 3.82 -12.46
CA THR A 164 3.12 2.45 -11.99
C THR A 164 3.54 1.38 -12.99
N LEU A 165 3.88 1.76 -14.23
CA LEU A 165 4.26 0.83 -15.29
C LEU A 165 5.77 0.59 -15.30
N ALA A 166 6.56 1.64 -15.02
CA ALA A 166 8.01 1.60 -14.97
C ALA A 166 8.55 2.49 -13.84
N PRO A 167 8.30 2.13 -12.55
CA PRO A 167 8.69 2.96 -11.40
C PRO A 167 10.21 3.09 -11.22
N GLU A 168 11.00 2.22 -11.86
CA GLU A 168 12.45 2.19 -11.67
C GLU A 168 13.12 3.49 -12.13
N GLY A 169 13.74 4.19 -11.17
CA GLY A 169 14.47 5.43 -11.41
C GLY A 169 13.61 6.69 -11.48
N THR A 170 12.29 6.57 -11.33
CA THR A 170 11.36 7.71 -11.29
C THR A 170 10.52 7.75 -10.02
N GLU A 171 10.14 6.58 -9.49
CA GLU A 171 9.33 6.46 -8.28
C GLU A 171 10.11 5.81 -7.14
N PRO A 172 9.68 6.00 -5.88
CA PRO A 172 10.33 5.39 -4.74
C PRO A 172 10.24 3.86 -4.79
N LEU A 173 11.37 3.20 -4.58
CA LEU A 173 11.46 1.73 -4.45
C LEU A 173 12.37 1.40 -3.27
N PHE A 174 12.25 0.18 -2.76
CA PHE A 174 13.18 -0.28 -1.74
C PHE A 174 14.58 -0.45 -2.32
N GLU A 175 15.58 -0.21 -1.49
CA GLU A 175 16.97 -0.50 -1.79
C GLU A 175 17.60 -1.16 -0.55
N PRO A 176 18.58 -2.07 -0.73
CA PRO A 176 19.14 -2.52 -2.00
C PRO A 176 18.25 -3.56 -2.68
N ARG A 177 18.28 -3.58 -4.02
CA ARG A 177 17.67 -4.63 -4.86
C ARG A 177 18.75 -5.46 -5.56
N GLU A 178 19.43 -6.31 -4.80
CA GLU A 178 20.49 -7.16 -5.34
C GLU A 178 19.92 -8.29 -6.20
N ASN A 179 20.66 -8.69 -7.23
CA ASN A 179 20.31 -9.82 -8.09
C ASN A 179 18.90 -9.75 -8.72
N ALA A 180 18.35 -8.53 -8.88
CA ALA A 180 17.01 -8.31 -9.40
C ALA A 180 16.82 -8.97 -10.77
N ARG A 181 15.75 -9.76 -10.90
CA ARG A 181 15.46 -10.55 -12.10
C ARG A 181 13.98 -10.53 -12.42
N LEU A 182 13.65 -10.45 -13.70
CA LEU A 182 12.28 -10.60 -14.16
C LEU A 182 11.83 -12.05 -14.01
N VAL A 183 10.68 -12.26 -13.39
CA VAL A 183 10.05 -13.57 -13.17
C VAL A 183 8.61 -13.58 -13.68
N PRO A 184 8.02 -14.75 -13.94
CA PRO A 184 6.59 -14.84 -14.21
C PRO A 184 5.78 -14.33 -13.03
N CYS A 185 4.78 -13.49 -13.28
CA CYS A 185 3.83 -13.09 -12.23
C CYS A 185 2.98 -14.28 -11.79
N ASP A 186 2.78 -14.40 -10.47
CA ASP A 186 1.90 -15.41 -9.90
C ASP A 186 0.46 -15.23 -10.37
N TRP A 187 -0.22 -16.36 -10.54
CA TRP A 187 -1.62 -16.38 -10.95
C TRP A 187 -2.54 -16.18 -9.74
N PRO A 188 -3.56 -15.30 -9.82
CA PRO A 188 -4.00 -14.56 -11.00
C PRO A 188 -3.19 -13.28 -11.24
N SER A 189 -2.59 -13.15 -12.43
CA SER A 189 -1.93 -11.91 -12.85
C SER A 189 -2.96 -10.92 -13.38
N GLU A 190 -3.05 -9.74 -12.75
CA GLU A 190 -3.95 -8.68 -13.18
C GLU A 190 -3.31 -7.83 -14.29
N GLY A 191 -3.55 -8.21 -15.54
CA GLY A 191 -3.27 -7.36 -16.71
C GLY A 191 -2.14 -7.86 -17.61
N ASP A 192 -2.25 -7.55 -18.91
CA ASP A 192 -1.26 -7.92 -19.93
C ASP A 192 0.06 -7.16 -19.77
N ASP A 193 0.04 -6.02 -19.07
CA ASP A 193 1.18 -5.14 -18.86
C ASP A 193 1.93 -5.41 -17.53
N ALA A 194 1.43 -6.34 -16.70
CA ALA A 194 2.01 -6.63 -15.41
C ALA A 194 3.39 -7.28 -15.52
N ARG A 195 4.35 -6.80 -14.72
CA ARG A 195 5.71 -7.36 -14.64
C ARG A 195 6.09 -7.59 -13.19
N CYS A 196 6.70 -8.74 -12.93
CA CYS A 196 7.11 -9.17 -11.59
C CYS A 196 8.61 -9.43 -11.56
N TYR A 197 9.23 -9.04 -10.46
CA TYR A 197 10.66 -9.17 -10.25
C TYR A 197 10.92 -9.75 -8.87
N ASP A 198 11.86 -10.69 -8.79
CA ASP A 198 12.45 -11.10 -7.52
C ASP A 198 13.78 -10.38 -7.36
N TYR A 199 14.14 -10.05 -6.13
CA TYR A 199 15.45 -9.55 -5.76
C TYR A 199 15.79 -9.93 -4.32
N GLU A 200 17.05 -9.73 -3.93
CA GLU A 200 17.51 -9.88 -2.56
C GLU A 200 17.67 -8.50 -1.93
N SER A 201 17.20 -8.37 -0.68
CA SER A 201 17.36 -7.15 0.12
C SER A 201 17.91 -7.48 1.50
N MET A 202 18.02 -6.46 2.35
CA MET A 202 18.60 -6.58 3.68
C MET A 202 17.67 -6.03 4.74
N LEU A 203 17.52 -6.79 5.82
CA LEU A 203 16.84 -6.38 7.05
C LEU A 203 17.79 -6.55 8.22
N PHE A 204 17.58 -5.80 9.30
CA PHE A 204 18.23 -6.08 10.58
C PHE A 204 17.19 -6.52 11.59
N VAL A 205 17.47 -7.60 12.33
CA VAL A 205 16.57 -8.10 13.40
C VAL A 205 17.39 -8.45 14.63
N GLN A 206 17.02 -7.92 15.78
CA GLN A 206 17.61 -8.25 17.08
C GLN A 206 16.54 -8.26 18.16
N TYR A 207 16.58 -9.26 19.04
CA TYR A 207 15.64 -9.40 20.15
C TYR A 207 16.15 -10.36 21.22
N ASP A 208 15.58 -10.24 22.42
CA ASP A 208 15.74 -11.20 23.51
C ASP A 208 14.48 -12.08 23.61
N GLY A 209 14.65 -13.40 23.54
CA GLY A 209 13.55 -14.36 23.61
C GLY A 209 14.01 -15.81 23.72
N PRO A 210 13.07 -16.76 23.82
CA PRO A 210 13.35 -18.19 23.78
C PRO A 210 14.11 -18.62 22.51
N ALA A 211 14.92 -19.66 22.62
CA ALA A 211 15.67 -20.20 21.47
C ALA A 211 14.78 -20.89 20.42
N THR A 212 13.48 -21.05 20.72
CA THR A 212 12.46 -21.65 19.86
C THR A 212 11.66 -20.61 19.07
N THR A 213 11.85 -19.32 19.36
CA THR A 213 11.10 -18.23 18.75
C THR A 213 11.44 -18.07 17.26
N ASN A 214 10.39 -17.83 16.48
CA ASN A 214 10.48 -17.39 15.10
C ASN A 214 9.91 -15.98 14.96
N VAL A 215 10.64 -15.12 14.25
CA VAL A 215 10.22 -13.76 13.94
C VAL A 215 9.98 -13.64 12.44
N SER A 216 8.90 -12.96 12.08
CA SER A 216 8.60 -12.59 10.70
C SER A 216 8.57 -11.07 10.57
N VAL A 217 9.26 -10.55 9.56
CA VAL A 217 9.28 -9.14 9.21
C VAL A 217 8.84 -9.00 7.76
N SER A 218 7.90 -8.10 7.48
CA SER A 218 7.52 -7.74 6.11
C SER A 218 7.33 -6.24 6.01
N VAL A 219 7.78 -5.66 4.90
CA VAL A 219 7.61 -4.25 4.59
C VAL A 219 7.08 -4.12 3.16
N GLU A 220 6.08 -3.27 2.98
CA GLU A 220 5.40 -3.08 1.70
C GLU A 220 5.33 -1.59 1.39
N LEU A 221 5.65 -1.25 0.14
CA LEU A 221 5.33 0.02 -0.48
C LEU A 221 4.35 -0.23 -1.62
N ARG A 222 3.27 0.53 -1.64
CA ARG A 222 2.35 0.61 -2.77
C ARG A 222 2.31 2.03 -3.31
N GLY A 223 2.57 2.19 -4.61
CA GLY A 223 2.30 3.42 -5.34
C GLY A 223 1.09 3.23 -6.22
N ALA A 224 0.05 4.04 -6.02
CA ALA A 224 -1.22 3.86 -6.74
C ALA A 224 -1.78 5.19 -7.25
N ASN A 225 -2.37 5.13 -8.45
CA ASN A 225 -3.28 6.16 -8.92
C ASN A 225 -4.71 5.61 -8.97
N SER A 226 -5.68 6.43 -8.62
CA SER A 226 -7.09 6.08 -8.66
C SER A 226 -7.92 7.19 -9.29
N TRP A 227 -8.98 6.82 -10.00
CA TRP A 227 -9.91 7.78 -10.60
C TRP A 227 -11.28 7.14 -10.83
N TRP A 228 -12.28 8.01 -10.96
CA TRP A 228 -13.65 7.61 -11.23
C TRP A 228 -14.06 7.97 -12.66
N VAL A 229 -14.44 6.95 -13.44
CA VAL A 229 -15.11 7.11 -14.74
C VAL A 229 -16.11 5.96 -14.91
N GLY A 230 -17.37 6.20 -14.53
CA GLY A 230 -18.41 5.16 -14.57
C GLY A 230 -18.15 3.98 -13.62
N GLY A 231 -17.23 4.16 -12.67
CA GLY A 231 -16.69 3.16 -11.76
C GLY A 231 -15.30 3.59 -11.26
N TRP A 232 -14.88 3.06 -10.11
CA TRP A 232 -13.51 3.24 -9.64
C TRP A 232 -12.56 2.43 -10.51
N ASN A 233 -11.51 3.11 -10.97
CA ASN A 233 -10.41 2.54 -11.71
C ASN A 233 -9.12 2.87 -10.95
N TYR A 234 -8.11 2.03 -11.14
CA TYR A 234 -6.82 2.20 -10.52
C TYR A 234 -5.72 1.62 -11.40
N ASN A 235 -4.49 2.08 -11.17
CA ASN A 235 -3.27 1.36 -11.51
C ASN A 235 -2.28 1.49 -10.35
N GLU A 236 -1.38 0.51 -10.25
CA GLU A 236 -0.44 0.44 -9.12
C GLU A 236 0.84 -0.34 -9.42
N TYR A 237 1.82 -0.09 -8.58
CA TYR A 237 2.93 -1.00 -8.34
C TYR A 237 3.00 -1.31 -6.84
N VAL A 238 3.56 -2.47 -6.51
CA VAL A 238 3.81 -2.94 -5.14
C VAL A 238 5.25 -3.41 -5.07
N ASP A 239 6.01 -2.88 -4.13
CA ASP A 239 7.34 -3.34 -3.77
C ASP A 239 7.27 -3.92 -2.35
N HIS A 240 7.77 -5.13 -2.15
CA HIS A 240 7.59 -5.88 -0.92
C HIS A 240 8.90 -6.58 -0.54
N VAL A 241 9.35 -6.43 0.71
CA VAL A 241 10.51 -7.14 1.24
C VAL A 241 10.09 -7.87 2.50
N ALA A 242 10.41 -9.16 2.59
CA ALA A 242 10.07 -9.97 3.75
C ALA A 242 11.13 -11.00 4.12
N ALA A 243 11.19 -11.30 5.41
CA ALA A 243 11.89 -12.44 5.96
C ALA A 243 10.95 -13.14 6.94
N TYR A 244 10.46 -14.32 6.55
CA TYR A 244 9.53 -15.12 7.33
C TYR A 244 10.26 -16.21 8.13
N ASP A 245 9.68 -16.58 9.26
CA ASP A 245 10.13 -17.67 10.12
C ASP A 245 11.63 -17.62 10.47
N LEU A 246 12.15 -16.42 10.78
CA LEU A 246 13.55 -16.22 11.19
C LEU A 246 13.79 -16.84 12.57
N PRO A 247 14.65 -17.87 12.68
CA PRO A 247 14.92 -18.51 13.97
C PRO A 247 15.75 -17.60 14.89
N ALA A 248 15.65 -17.81 16.20
CA ALA A 248 16.32 -17.01 17.22
C ALA A 248 17.86 -16.91 17.12
N ASP A 249 18.52 -17.85 16.45
CA ASP A 249 19.97 -17.81 16.20
C ASP A 249 20.36 -16.97 14.97
N ARG A 250 19.39 -16.50 14.19
CA ARG A 250 19.55 -15.63 13.02
C ARG A 250 19.18 -14.19 13.35
N GLN A 251 20.04 -13.55 14.14
CA GLN A 251 19.96 -12.12 14.47
C GLN A 251 21.08 -11.31 13.80
N GLY A 252 20.88 -9.99 13.73
CA GLY A 252 21.73 -9.04 13.03
C GLY A 252 21.21 -8.78 11.63
N TRP A 253 22.13 -8.53 10.69
CA TRP A 253 21.81 -8.38 9.28
C TRP A 253 21.41 -9.73 8.67
N VAL A 254 20.22 -9.77 8.08
CA VAL A 254 19.66 -10.93 7.40
C VAL A 254 19.31 -10.56 5.97
N ALA A 255 19.59 -11.49 5.05
CA ALA A 255 19.07 -11.39 3.69
C ALA A 255 17.55 -11.64 3.73
N ALA A 256 16.82 -10.84 2.96
CA ALA A 256 15.37 -10.89 2.86
C ALA A 256 14.95 -11.04 1.39
N ASP A 257 13.84 -11.72 1.18
CA ASP A 257 13.24 -11.90 -0.14
C ASP A 257 12.50 -10.63 -0.53
N GLY A 258 12.84 -10.08 -1.70
CA GLY A 258 12.22 -8.89 -2.26
C GLY A 258 11.43 -9.21 -3.52
N GLU A 259 10.25 -8.60 -3.65
CA GLU A 259 9.34 -8.77 -4.77
C GLU A 259 8.83 -7.40 -5.23
N LEU A 260 9.00 -7.11 -6.52
CA LEU A 260 8.43 -5.91 -7.15
C LEU A 260 7.42 -6.33 -8.22
N ARG A 261 6.19 -5.85 -8.08
CA ARG A 261 5.12 -6.00 -9.06
C ARG A 261 4.71 -4.65 -9.61
N THR A 262 4.72 -4.51 -10.93
CA THR A 262 4.40 -3.27 -11.66
C THR A 262 3.32 -3.53 -12.69
N GLY A 263 2.74 -2.49 -13.28
CA GLY A 263 1.86 -2.66 -14.44
C GLY A 263 0.45 -3.14 -14.10
N VAL A 264 0.05 -3.16 -12.82
CA VAL A 264 -1.25 -3.68 -12.39
C VAL A 264 -2.35 -2.65 -12.63
N GLY A 265 -3.54 -3.13 -13.02
CA GLY A 265 -4.74 -2.32 -13.18
C GLY A 265 -4.95 -1.76 -14.60
N ASN A 266 -5.64 -0.62 -14.68
CA ASN A 266 -6.05 -0.01 -15.95
C ASN A 266 -5.21 1.24 -16.24
N TYR A 267 -4.83 1.47 -17.50
CA TYR A 267 -4.03 2.65 -17.85
C TYR A 267 -4.85 3.67 -18.66
N PRO A 268 -5.15 4.86 -18.10
CA PRO A 268 -5.92 5.87 -18.81
C PRO A 268 -5.06 6.55 -19.87
N ARG A 269 -5.70 7.00 -20.96
CA ARG A 269 -5.00 7.83 -21.97
C ARG A 269 -4.87 9.26 -21.45
N ASN A 270 -3.65 9.76 -21.39
CA ASN A 270 -3.31 11.12 -20.92
C ASN A 270 -3.76 11.37 -19.46
N PRO A 271 -3.15 10.68 -18.48
CA PRO A 271 -3.32 11.00 -17.07
C PRO A 271 -2.82 12.44 -16.79
N PRO A 272 -3.19 13.02 -15.63
CA PRO A 272 -2.50 14.20 -15.11
C PRO A 272 -0.97 14.02 -15.13
N GLN A 273 -0.25 15.12 -15.13
CA GLN A 273 1.21 15.14 -15.01
C GLN A 273 1.53 15.89 -13.73
#